data_AF-A0A4Y2E4D5-F1
#
_entry.id   AF-A0A4Y2E4D5-F1
#
_cell.length_a   1.000
_cell.length_b   1.000
_cell.length_c   1.000
_cell.angle_alpha   90.00
_cell.angle_beta   90.00
_cell.angle_gamma   90.00
#
_symmetry.space_group_name_H-M   'P 1'
#
loop_
_entity.id
_entity.type
_entity.pdbx_description
1 polymer ?
#
loop_
_entity_poly.entity_id
_entity_poly.type
_entity_poly.pdbx_seq_one_letter_code
_entity_poly.pdbx_strand_id
1 'polypeptide(L)'
;MPYKNVPIPGPFIIEKALQFAKTLGYDEFRGSNGRFDKLKRKHGIMAKVISGESKDVDDNDSENWIMETLSKILKDYKPENIFNADRTALFFNVCLKRH
;
A
#
# COMPACT_ATOMS: atom_id res chain seq x y z
N MET A 1 5.26 17.29 0.61
CA MET A 1 4.76 16.90 1.95
C MET A 1 4.71 15.39 2.00
N PRO A 2 5.44 14.71 2.90
CA PRO A 2 5.41 13.26 2.94
C PRO A 2 4.02 12.82 3.37
N TYR A 3 3.38 11.96 2.58
CA TYR A 3 2.16 11.28 2.99
C TYR A 3 2.51 10.47 4.24
N LYS A 4 2.14 10.99 5.41
CA LYS A 4 2.28 10.26 6.66
C LYS A 4 1.38 9.04 6.53
N ASN A 5 1.97 7.85 6.50
CA ASN A 5 1.27 6.57 6.46
C ASN A 5 0.60 6.30 7.82
N VAL A 6 -0.37 7.16 8.15
CA VAL A 6 -1.16 7.07 9.37
C VAL A 6 -2.21 5.99 9.16
N PRO A 7 -2.32 5.01 10.08
CA PRO A 7 -3.38 4.03 10.04
C PRO A 7 -4.73 4.74 9.98
N ILE A 8 -5.53 4.42 8.98
CA ILE A 8 -6.85 5.04 8.82
C ILE A 8 -7.68 4.70 10.07
N PRO A 9 -8.24 5.70 10.78
CA PRO A 9 -9.04 5.45 11.96
C PRO A 9 -10.26 4.58 11.64
N GLY A 10 -10.57 3.62 12.52
CA GLY A 10 -11.75 2.75 12.38
C GLY A 10 -13.07 3.52 12.14
N PRO A 11 -13.34 4.64 12.84
CA PRO A 11 -14.54 5.45 12.60
C PRO A 11 -14.68 5.95 11.16
N PHE A 12 -13.58 6.33 10.51
CA PHE A 12 -13.59 6.81 9.14
C PHE A 12 -14.00 5.70 8.15
N ILE A 13 -13.51 4.48 8.37
CA ILE A 13 -13.88 3.31 7.57
C ILE A 13 -15.36 2.97 7.74
N ILE A 14 -15.88 3.09 8.97
CA ILE A 14 -17.31 2.88 9.27
C ILE A 14 -18.17 3.93 8.58
N GLU A 15 -17.77 5.20 8.61
CA GLU A 15 -18.47 6.29 7.92
C GLU A 15 -18.52 6.04 6.41
N LYS A 16 -17.41 5.62 5.79
CA LYS A 16 -17.39 5.24 4.37
C LYS A 16 -18.29 4.05 4.06
N ALA A 17 -18.28 3.03 4.91
CA ALA A 17 -19.18 1.88 4.76
C ALA A 17 -20.66 2.31 4.83
N LEU A 18 -21.01 3.27 5.70
CA LEU A 18 -22.35 3.84 5.77
C LEU A 18 -22.73 4.63 4.52
N GLN A 19 -21.79 5.40 3.94
CA GLN A 19 -22.03 6.08 2.66
C GLN A 19 -22.33 5.08 1.54
N PHE A 20 -21.52 4.02 1.41
CA PHE A 20 -21.77 2.98 0.41
C PHE A 20 -23.10 2.26 0.63
N ALA A 21 -23.43 1.94 1.88
CA ALA A 21 -24.70 1.31 2.20
C ALA A 21 -25.88 2.16 1.74
N LYS A 22 -25.86 3.47 2.00
CA LYS A 22 -26.88 4.42 1.50
C LYS A 22 -26.95 4.45 -0.02
N THR A 23 -25.81 4.57 -0.71
CA THR A 23 -25.76 4.59 -2.17
C THR A 23 -26.29 3.30 -2.79
N LEU A 24 -26.13 2.16 -2.12
CA LEU A 24 -26.58 0.85 -2.57
C LEU A 24 -27.99 0.48 -2.08
N GLY A 25 -28.68 1.35 -1.32
CA GLY A 25 -30.04 1.11 -0.82
C GLY A 25 -30.13 0.19 0.41
N TYR A 26 -29.03 0.02 1.17
CA TYR A 26 -29.00 -0.75 2.41
C TYR A 26 -29.21 0.15 3.64
N ASP A 27 -30.42 0.65 3.83
CA ASP A 27 -30.76 1.59 4.91
C ASP A 27 -30.63 1.00 6.32
N GLU A 28 -30.69 -0.32 6.45
CA GLU A 28 -30.55 -1.03 7.72
C GLU A 28 -29.07 -1.30 8.11
N PHE A 29 -28.11 -0.97 7.24
CA PHE A 29 -26.71 -1.19 7.55
C PHE A 29 -26.27 -0.34 8.73
N ARG A 30 -26.03 -0.98 9.86
CA ARG A 30 -25.43 -0.37 11.05
C ARG A 30 -23.97 -0.74 11.12
N GLY A 31 -23.10 0.20 10.77
CA GLY A 31 -21.67 0.08 10.97
C GLY A 31 -21.38 -0.08 12.47
N SER A 32 -20.82 -1.23 12.86
CA SER A 32 -20.43 -1.50 14.25
C SER A 32 -18.96 -1.88 14.33
N ASN A 33 -18.28 -1.40 15.36
CA ASN A 33 -16.88 -1.76 15.63
C ASN A 33 -16.72 -3.28 15.71
N GLY A 34 -17.66 -4.00 16.34
CA GLY A 34 -17.59 -5.46 16.47
C GLY A 34 -17.63 -6.23 15.13
N ARG A 35 -18.45 -5.81 14.15
CA ARG A 35 -18.44 -6.43 12.81
C ARG A 35 -17.15 -6.12 12.06
N PHE A 36 -16.65 -4.90 12.20
CA PHE A 36 -15.39 -4.48 11.60
C PHE A 36 -14.19 -5.23 12.18
N ASP A 37 -14.11 -5.38 13.50
CA ASP A 37 -13.05 -6.12 14.17
C ASP A 37 -13.10 -7.62 13.86
N LYS A 38 -14.30 -8.18 13.68
CA LYS A 38 -14.46 -9.56 13.18
C LYS A 38 -13.97 -9.70 11.74
N LEU A 39 -14.26 -8.73 10.87
CA LEU A 39 -13.77 -8.73 9.48
C LEU A 39 -12.24 -8.66 9.44
N LYS A 40 -11.64 -7.78 10.27
CA LYS A 40 -10.19 -7.67 10.40
C LYS A 40 -9.55 -8.98 10.79
N ARG A 41 -10.05 -9.60 11.87
CA ARG A 41 -9.53 -10.89 12.34
C ARG A 41 -9.70 -12.01 11.32
N LYS A 42 -10.85 -12.07 10.62
CA LYS A 42 -11.11 -13.12 9.62
C LYS A 42 -10.18 -13.06 8.41
N HIS A 43 -9.81 -11.85 7.97
CA HIS A 43 -9.02 -11.65 6.75
C HIS A 43 -7.59 -11.14 7.03
N GLY A 44 -7.13 -11.16 8.28
CA GLY A 44 -5.80 -10.69 8.65
C GLY A 44 -5.55 -9.21 8.36
N ILE A 45 -6.60 -8.38 8.29
CA ILE A 45 -6.47 -6.95 8.01
C ILE A 45 -5.96 -6.25 9.28
N MET A 46 -4.66 -6.02 9.33
CA MET A 46 -4.03 -5.24 10.38
C MET A 46 -3.85 -3.80 9.91
N ALA A 47 -4.22 -2.85 10.77
CA ALA A 47 -3.91 -1.44 10.57
C ALA A 47 -2.41 -1.24 10.89
N LYS A 48 -1.53 -1.50 9.93
CA LYS A 48 -0.10 -1.31 10.08
C LYS A 48 0.28 0.10 9.62
N VAL A 49 1.08 0.80 10.41
CA VAL A 49 1.84 1.96 9.92
C VAL A 49 2.78 1.40 8.85
N ILE A 50 2.55 1.72 7.58
CA ILE A 50 3.52 1.42 6.53
C ILE A 50 4.65 2.42 6.75
N SER A 51 5.64 2.11 7.59
CA SER A 51 6.90 2.84 7.50
C SER A 51 7.48 2.46 6.14
N GLY A 52 7.52 3.41 5.21
CA GLY A 52 8.35 3.24 4.02
C GLY A 52 9.78 2.95 4.49
N GLU A 53 10.49 2.12 3.76
CA GLU A 53 11.85 1.62 4.04
C GLU A 53 12.90 2.72 4.30
N SER A 54 12.51 3.99 4.17
CA SER A 54 13.27 5.21 4.43
C SER A 54 13.88 5.34 5.84
N LYS A 55 13.62 4.44 6.80
CA LYS A 55 14.16 4.56 8.16
C LYS A 55 15.41 3.73 8.45
N ASP A 56 15.80 2.81 7.57
CA ASP A 56 16.89 1.84 7.83
C ASP A 56 18.15 2.06 6.98
N VAL A 57 18.21 3.11 6.15
CA VAL A 57 19.37 3.41 5.29
C VAL A 57 20.04 4.69 5.77
N ASP A 58 21.36 4.64 6.00
CA ASP A 58 22.18 5.82 6.31
C ASP A 58 22.17 6.78 5.10
N ASP A 59 21.93 8.06 5.35
CA ASP A 59 21.78 9.08 4.30
C ASP A 59 23.04 9.13 3.42
N ASN A 60 24.22 8.92 4.00
CA ASN A 60 25.50 8.89 3.28
C ASN A 60 25.64 7.69 2.32
N ASP A 61 25.20 6.50 2.75
CA ASP A 61 25.21 5.31 1.90
C ASP A 61 24.19 5.44 0.75
N SER A 62 23.06 6.11 1.01
CA SER A 62 22.05 6.36 0.01
C SER A 62 22.52 7.34 -1.08
N GLU A 63 23.24 8.40 -0.71
CA GLU A 63 23.81 9.36 -1.65
C GLU A 63 24.88 8.70 -2.54
N ASN A 64 25.78 7.91 -1.95
CA ASN A 64 26.80 7.20 -2.70
C ASN A 64 26.19 6.19 -3.70
N TRP A 65 25.14 5.48 -3.28
CA TRP A 65 24.42 4.55 -4.16
C TRP A 65 23.76 5.26 -5.35
N ILE A 66 23.11 6.42 -5.12
CA ILE A 66 22.51 7.23 -6.19
C ILE A 66 23.58 7.75 -7.16
N MET A 67 24.67 8.30 -6.64
CA MET A 67 25.70 8.93 -7.46
C MET A 67 26.51 7.92 -8.27
N GLU A 68 26.98 6.84 -7.64
CA GLU A 68 27.89 5.92 -8.32
C GLU A 68 27.20 4.77 -9.00
N THR A 69 26.24 4.13 -8.32
CA THR A 69 25.67 2.86 -8.78
C THR A 69 24.50 3.11 -9.72
N LEU A 70 23.52 3.90 -9.28
CA LEU A 70 22.33 4.19 -10.08
C LEU A 70 22.70 4.93 -11.37
N SER A 71 23.58 5.92 -11.30
CA SER A 71 24.03 6.67 -12.50
C SER A 71 24.77 5.81 -13.51
N LYS A 72 25.46 4.73 -13.10
CA LYS A 72 26.08 3.77 -14.04
C LYS A 72 25.02 2.93 -14.73
N ILE A 73 24.06 2.41 -13.96
CA ILE A 73 22.97 1.58 -14.49
C ILE A 73 22.14 2.39 -15.49
N LEU A 74 21.75 3.62 -15.15
CA LEU A 74 20.88 4.44 -16.00
C LEU A 74 21.51 4.83 -17.35
N LYS A 75 22.84 4.83 -17.48
CA LYS A 75 23.51 5.10 -18.78
C LYS A 75 23.18 4.05 -19.83
N ASP A 76 22.88 2.83 -19.42
CA ASP A 76 22.61 1.70 -20.31
C ASP A 76 21.13 1.63 -20.74
N TYR A 77 20.26 2.46 -20.15
CA TYR A 77 18.83 2.47 -20.44
C TYR A 77 18.39 3.81 -21.06
N LYS A 78 17.53 3.73 -22.08
CA LYS A 78 16.82 4.91 -22.58
C LYS A 78 15.81 5.39 -21.53
N PRO A 79 15.51 6.71 -21.47
CA PRO A 79 14.50 7.25 -20.56
C PRO A 79 13.13 6.55 -20.64
N GLU A 80 12.73 6.13 -21.85
CA GLU A 80 11.49 5.39 -22.12
C GLU A 80 11.40 4.01 -21.44
N ASN A 81 12.54 3.45 -21.03
CA ASN A 81 12.64 2.14 -20.39
C ASN A 81 12.72 2.23 -18.85
N ILE A 82 12.62 3.44 -18.27
CA ILE A 82 12.70 3.66 -16.83
C ILE A 82 11.27 3.83 -16.27
N PHE A 83 10.84 2.88 -15.46
CA PHE A 83 9.48 2.86 -14.88
C PHE A 83 9.53 2.95 -13.35
N ASN A 84 8.65 3.76 -12.75
CA ASN A 84 8.44 3.76 -11.30
C ASN A 84 7.46 2.64 -10.91
N ALA A 85 7.90 1.70 -10.07
CA ALA A 85 7.11 0.57 -9.60
C ALA A 85 6.50 0.77 -8.20
N ASP A 86 6.68 1.94 -7.56
CA ASP A 86 6.31 2.20 -6.15
C ASP A 86 4.84 1.95 -5.78
N ARG A 87 3.95 1.92 -6.78
CA ARG A 87 2.49 1.82 -6.61
C ARG A 87 1.85 0.68 -7.39
N THR A 88 2.64 -0.17 -8.04
CA THR A 88 2.10 -1.36 -8.71
C THR A 88 2.32 -2.57 -7.83
N ALA A 89 1.25 -3.02 -7.17
CA ALA A 89 1.16 -4.38 -6.64
C ALA A 89 1.21 -5.34 -7.84
N LEU A 90 2.43 -5.66 -8.29
CA LEU A 90 2.67 -6.55 -9.40
C LEU A 90 2.37 -7.99 -8.91
N PHE A 91 1.11 -8.39 -9.01
CA PHE A 91 0.70 -9.77 -8.81
C PHE A 91 1.21 -10.59 -10.01
N PHE A 92 2.37 -11.22 -9.88
CA PHE A 92 2.74 -12.31 -10.77
C PHE A 92 1.92 -13.55 -10.38
N ASN A 93 0.77 -13.72 -11.02
CA ASN A 93 0.09 -15.02 -11.07
C ASN A 93 0.87 -15.93 -12.04
N VAL A 94 1.97 -16.49 -11.58
CA VAL A 94 2.59 -17.63 -12.27
C VAL A 94 1.65 -18.81 -12.06
N CYS A 95 0.80 -19.07 -13.06
CA CYS A 95 0.03 -20.30 -13.16
C CYS A 95 1.00 -21.49 -13.27
N LEU A 96 1.44 -22.04 -12.14
CA LEU A 96 1.88 -23.41 -12.09
C LEU A 96 0.64 -24.28 -12.36
N LYS A 97 0.47 -24.68 -13.62
CA LYS A 97 -0.44 -25.78 -13.97
C LYS A 97 0.00 -26.99 -13.16
N ARG A 98 -0.80 -27.36 -12.17
CA ARG A 98 -0.70 -28.65 -11.51
C ARG A 98 -1.17 -29.71 -12.51
N HIS A 99 -0.32 -30.69 -12.76
CA HIS A 99 -0.67 -31.95 -13.39
C HIS A 99 -1.43 -32.83 -12.40
#